data_AF-A0A0S1SB72-F1
#
_entry.id   AF-A0A0S1SB72-F1
#
_cell.length_a   1.000
_cell.length_b   1.000
_cell.length_c   1.000
_cell.angle_alpha   90.00
_cell.angle_beta   90.00
_cell.angle_gamma   90.00
#
_symmetry.space_group_name_H-M   'P 1'
#
loop_
_entity.id
_entity.type
_entity.pdbx_description
1 polymer ?
#
loop_
_entity_poly.entity_id
_entity_poly.type
_entity_poly.pdbx_seq_one_letter_code
_entity_poly.pdbx_strand_id
1 'polypeptide(L)'
;MKFLKFLFVGIFFGIVLVKSEAVSWYRIFEMFKFQSFHMYGIIGSAVFLGVIGVWLIKKFKVHSTEGKEIFLPPKNKSIARYILGGTIFGLGWGLAGACPGPMYILLGTGVFTMLIVIGAALLGTFAYGVLKDKLPH
;
A
#
# COMPACT_ATOMS: atom_id res chain seq x y z
N MET A 1 18.04 14.50 11.66
CA MET A 1 16.85 14.26 12.51
C MET A 1 15.51 14.11 11.75
N LYS A 2 15.35 14.59 10.51
CA LYS A 2 14.08 14.44 9.74
C LYS A 2 13.65 12.98 9.55
N PHE A 3 14.58 12.07 9.27
CA PHE A 3 14.28 10.64 9.03
C PHE A 3 13.87 9.85 10.27
N LEU A 4 14.27 10.32 11.46
CA LEU A 4 13.94 9.64 12.71
C LEU A 4 12.43 9.61 12.96
N LYS A 5 11.72 10.69 12.60
CA LYS A 5 10.25 10.77 12.71
C LYS A 5 9.56 9.70 11.86
N PHE A 6 10.06 9.45 10.64
CA PHE A 6 9.52 8.40 9.77
C PHE A 6 9.82 7.00 10.30
N LEU A 7 10.97 6.80 10.93
CA LEU A 7 11.30 5.53 11.59
C LEU A 7 10.32 5.20 12.72
N PHE A 8 10.00 6.16 13.60
CA PHE A 8 9.02 5.96 14.66
C PHE A 8 7.63 5.64 14.12
N VAL A 9 7.19 6.34 13.06
CA VAL A 9 5.92 6.06 12.39
C VAL A 9 5.92 4.65 11.78
N GLY A 10 7.02 4.24 11.15
CA GLY A 10 7.18 2.90 10.58
C GLY A 10 7.14 1.79 11.63
N ILE A 11 7.81 1.97 12.77
CA ILE A 11 7.77 1.04 13.91
C ILE A 11 6.34 0.91 14.42
N PHE A 12 5.66 2.04 14.67
CA PHE A 12 4.27 2.04 15.13
C PHE A 12 3.35 1.33 14.14
N PHE A 13 3.48 1.64 12.84
CA PHE A 13 2.71 0.99 11.77
C PHE A 13 2.96 -0.52 11.71
N GLY A 14 4.21 -0.96 11.83
CA GLY A 14 4.57 -2.37 11.87
C GLY A 14 3.94 -3.10 13.06
N ILE A 15 4.01 -2.52 14.26
CA ILE A 15 3.41 -3.08 15.48
C ILE A 15 1.90 -3.24 15.30
N VAL A 16 1.21 -2.20 14.80
CA VAL A 16 -0.24 -2.25 14.56
C VAL A 16 -0.60 -3.33 13.55
N LEU A 17 0.14 -3.45 12.46
CA LEU A 17 -0.13 -4.47 11.43
C LEU A 17 0.07 -5.90 11.95
N VAL A 18 1.12 -6.15 12.74
CA VAL A 18 1.31 -7.47 13.37
C VAL A 18 0.21 -7.76 14.38
N LYS A 19 -0.11 -6.81 15.26
CA LYS A 19 -1.14 -6.98 16.30
C LYS A 19 -2.56 -7.14 15.73
N SER A 20 -2.85 -6.51 14.60
CA SER A 20 -4.15 -6.63 13.92
C SER A 20 -4.27 -7.88 13.05
N GLU A 21 -3.24 -8.73 13.01
CA GLU A 21 -3.15 -9.92 12.15
C GLU A 21 -3.33 -9.60 10.65
N ALA A 22 -3.25 -8.33 10.25
CA ALA A 22 -3.40 -7.89 8.86
C ALA A 22 -2.23 -8.34 7.97
N VAL A 23 -1.23 -8.96 8.57
CA VAL A 23 -0.06 -9.58 7.95
C VAL A 23 -0.30 -11.06 7.62
N SER A 24 -1.34 -11.68 8.19
CA SER A 24 -1.63 -13.09 8.01
C SER A 24 -2.29 -13.38 6.66
N TRP A 25 -1.73 -14.35 5.93
CA TRP A 25 -2.29 -14.86 4.68
C TRP A 25 -3.73 -15.37 4.86
N TYR A 26 -4.02 -16.02 5.98
CA TYR A 26 -5.34 -16.57 6.29
C TYR A 26 -6.42 -15.49 6.30
N ARG A 27 -6.12 -14.31 6.85
CA ARG A 27 -7.08 -13.19 6.89
C ARG A 27 -7.38 -12.63 5.51
N ILE A 28 -6.37 -12.58 4.64
CA ILE A 28 -6.54 -12.19 3.23
C ILE A 28 -7.40 -13.23 2.50
N PHE A 29 -7.15 -14.52 2.73
CA PHE A 29 -7.91 -15.59 2.12
C PHE A 29 -9.38 -15.62 2.60
N GLU A 30 -9.61 -15.46 3.90
CA GLU A 30 -10.94 -15.33 4.51
C GLU A 30 -11.73 -14.14 3.93
N MET A 31 -11.05 -13.03 3.64
CA MET A 31 -11.64 -11.86 3.00
C MET A 31 -12.18 -12.24 1.61
N PHE A 32 -11.38 -12.90 0.78
CA PHE A 32 -11.80 -13.33 -0.56
C PHE A 32 -12.87 -14.41 -0.56
N LYS A 33 -12.93 -15.25 0.49
CA LYS A 33 -14.00 -16.23 0.71
C LYS A 33 -15.22 -15.66 1.44
N PHE A 34 -15.24 -14.37 1.76
CA PHE A 34 -16.31 -13.70 2.50
C PHE A 34 -16.66 -14.34 3.85
N GLN A 35 -15.67 -14.97 4.51
CA GLN A 35 -15.91 -15.67 5.79
C GLN A 35 -15.71 -14.78 7.02
N SER A 36 -14.98 -13.67 6.88
CA SER A 36 -14.67 -12.76 7.99
C SER A 36 -14.78 -11.30 7.57
N PHE A 37 -15.47 -10.49 8.38
CA PHE A 37 -15.58 -9.04 8.17
C PHE A 37 -14.32 -8.27 8.62
N HIS A 38 -13.39 -8.92 9.31
CA HIS A 38 -12.27 -8.24 9.99
C HIS A 38 -11.41 -7.39 9.04
N MET A 39 -10.97 -7.95 7.91
CA MET A 39 -10.16 -7.19 6.93
C MET A 39 -10.98 -6.13 6.19
N TYR A 40 -12.26 -6.39 5.91
CA TYR A 40 -13.15 -5.40 5.30
C TYR A 40 -13.36 -4.19 6.22
N GLY A 41 -13.51 -4.41 7.52
CA GLY A 41 -13.58 -3.34 8.52
C GLY A 41 -12.29 -2.52 8.59
N ILE A 42 -11.12 -3.18 8.55
CA ILE A 42 -9.81 -2.49 8.55
C ILE A 42 -9.65 -1.63 7.29
N ILE A 43 -9.88 -2.21 6.10
CA ILE A 43 -9.75 -1.49 4.83
C ILE A 43 -10.78 -0.36 4.74
N GLY A 44 -12.03 -0.63 5.10
CA GLY A 44 -13.11 0.36 5.07
C GLY A 44 -12.87 1.54 5.99
N SER A 45 -12.45 1.30 7.24
CA SER A 45 -12.10 2.37 8.19
C SER A 45 -10.88 3.16 7.72
N ALA A 46 -9.86 2.52 7.19
CA ALA A 46 -8.69 3.20 6.62
C ALA A 46 -9.06 4.10 5.44
N VAL A 47 -9.91 3.63 4.53
CA VAL A 47 -10.40 4.42 3.39
C VAL A 47 -11.25 5.60 3.89
N PHE A 48 -12.18 5.35 4.82
CA PHE A 48 -13.05 6.39 5.38
C PHE A 48 -12.24 7.51 6.06
N LEU A 49 -11.30 7.15 6.94
CA LEU A 49 -10.41 8.10 7.59
C LEU A 49 -9.51 8.82 6.58
N GLY A 50 -9.04 8.13 5.54
CA GLY A 50 -8.25 8.73 4.46
C GLY A 50 -9.04 9.79 3.68
N VAL A 51 -10.30 9.50 3.34
CA VAL A 51 -11.19 10.45 2.65
C VAL A 51 -11.43 11.69 3.52
N ILE A 52 -11.77 11.51 4.80
CA ILE A 52 -11.97 12.62 5.74
C ILE A 52 -10.69 13.42 5.89
N GLY A 53 -9.54 12.77 6.06
CA GLY A 53 -8.24 13.42 6.20
C GLY A 53 -7.89 14.27 4.98
N VAL A 54 -8.03 13.73 3.77
CA VAL A 54 -7.79 14.49 2.53
C VAL A 54 -8.77 15.65 2.37
N TRP A 55 -10.03 15.45 2.74
CA TRP A 55 -11.04 16.51 2.72
C TRP A 55 -10.71 17.65 3.69
N LEU A 56 -10.32 17.33 4.92
CA LEU A 56 -9.87 18.30 5.92
C LEU A 56 -8.61 19.06 5.46
N ILE A 57 -7.62 18.36 4.91
CA ILE A 57 -6.39 18.98 4.38
C ILE A 57 -6.74 20.02 3.30
N LYS A 58 -7.65 19.68 2.38
CA LYS A 58 -8.12 20.59 1.34
C LYS A 58 -8.93 21.76 1.90
N LYS A 59 -9.77 21.52 2.91
CA LYS A 59 -10.62 22.55 3.52
C LYS A 59 -9.84 23.57 4.33
N PHE A 60 -8.86 23.11 5.11
CA PHE A 60 -8.07 23.94 6.03
C PHE A 60 -6.74 24.42 5.43
N LYS A 61 -6.44 24.07 4.16
CA LYS A 61 -5.18 24.42 3.48
C LYS A 61 -3.96 24.14 4.35
N VAL A 62 -3.94 22.94 4.94
CA VAL A 62 -2.93 22.58 5.94
C VAL A 62 -1.54 22.66 5.31
N HIS A 63 -0.62 23.36 5.99
CA HIS A 63 0.77 23.44 5.58
C HIS A 63 1.52 22.18 6.01
N SER A 64 2.39 21.69 5.13
CA SER A 64 3.34 20.62 5.44
C SER A 64 4.30 21.05 6.56
N THR A 65 5.03 20.09 7.11
CA THR A 65 6.09 20.34 8.10
C THR A 65 7.22 21.25 7.59
N GLU A 66 7.24 21.56 6.29
CA GLU A 66 8.17 22.48 5.63
C GLU A 66 7.50 23.81 5.21
N GLY A 67 6.27 24.10 5.67
CA GLY A 67 5.55 25.35 5.42
C GLY A 67 4.85 25.45 4.06
N LYS A 68 5.02 24.46 3.17
CA LYS A 68 4.37 24.44 1.85
C LYS A 68 2.94 23.92 1.94
N GLU A 69 2.01 24.53 1.21
CA GLU A 69 0.62 24.04 1.09
C GLU A 69 0.61 22.61 0.53
N ILE A 70 -0.16 21.72 1.15
CA ILE A 70 -0.28 20.34 0.71
C ILE A 70 -1.18 20.30 -0.54
N PHE A 71 -0.58 20.46 -1.72
CA PHE A 71 -1.26 20.32 -3.00
C PHE A 71 -1.29 18.84 -3.44
N LEU A 72 -2.50 18.27 -3.57
CA LEU A 72 -2.68 16.93 -4.11
C LEU A 72 -2.98 17.04 -5.62
N PRO A 73 -2.01 16.75 -6.51
CA PRO A 73 -2.26 16.79 -7.94
C PRO A 73 -3.31 15.73 -8.33
N PRO A 74 -4.24 16.05 -9.23
CA PRO A 74 -5.22 15.09 -9.72
C PRO A 74 -4.49 13.95 -10.44
N LYS A 75 -4.97 12.72 -10.22
CA LYS A 75 -4.45 11.53 -10.88
C LYS A 75 -4.81 11.56 -12.37
N ASN A 76 -3.86 11.23 -13.25
CA ASN A 76 -4.14 11.12 -14.69
C ASN A 76 -5.22 10.06 -14.93
N LYS A 77 -6.24 10.41 -15.72
CA LYS A 77 -7.34 9.51 -16.07
C LYS A 77 -6.93 8.68 -17.28
N SER A 78 -6.50 7.44 -17.05
CA SER A 78 -6.22 6.47 -18.12
C SER A 78 -6.89 5.14 -17.77
N ILE A 79 -7.90 4.75 -18.55
CA ILE A 79 -8.65 3.51 -18.30
C ILE A 79 -7.75 2.29 -18.56
N ALA A 80 -7.04 2.28 -19.69
CA ALA A 80 -6.18 1.18 -20.09
C ALA A 80 -5.09 0.88 -19.04
N ARG A 81 -4.43 1.94 -18.52
CA ARG A 81 -3.40 1.80 -17.50
C ARG A 81 -3.94 1.22 -16.20
N TYR A 82 -5.12 1.65 -15.76
CA TYR A 82 -5.68 1.19 -14.49
C TYR A 82 -6.23 -0.23 -14.57
N ILE A 83 -6.82 -0.62 -15.70
CA ILE A 83 -7.28 -2.00 -15.88
C ILE A 83 -6.06 -2.94 -15.97
N LEU A 84 -5.12 -2.69 -16.88
CA LEU A 84 -3.95 -3.56 -17.04
C LEU A 84 -3.09 -3.60 -15.77
N GLY A 85 -2.76 -2.44 -15.21
CA GLY A 85 -1.96 -2.36 -13.99
C GLY A 85 -2.67 -2.94 -12.77
N GLY A 86 -3.97 -2.69 -12.63
CA GLY A 86 -4.79 -3.21 -11.54
C GLY A 86 -4.93 -4.74 -11.61
N THR A 87 -5.15 -5.30 -12.79
CA THR A 87 -5.23 -6.75 -13.00
C THR A 87 -3.88 -7.42 -12.70
N ILE A 88 -2.77 -6.91 -13.23
CA ILE A 88 -1.44 -7.47 -12.97
C ILE A 88 -1.10 -7.40 -11.47
N PHE A 89 -1.38 -6.26 -10.84
CA PHE A 89 -1.17 -6.09 -9.40
C PHE A 89 -2.05 -7.03 -8.56
N GLY A 90 -3.32 -7.19 -8.92
CA GLY A 90 -4.25 -8.09 -8.25
C GLY A 90 -3.84 -9.56 -8.38
N LEU A 91 -3.43 -9.99 -9.58
CA LEU A 91 -2.91 -11.34 -9.82
C LEU A 91 -1.62 -11.59 -9.03
N GLY A 92 -0.71 -10.62 -9.03
CA GLY A 92 0.52 -10.69 -8.22
C GLY A 92 0.22 -10.78 -6.73
N TRP A 93 -0.77 -10.02 -6.24
CA TRP A 93 -1.20 -10.09 -4.85
C TRP A 93 -1.82 -11.45 -4.49
N GLY A 94 -2.65 -12.01 -5.37
CA GLY A 94 -3.22 -13.35 -5.19
C GLY A 94 -2.15 -14.45 -5.19
N LEU A 95 -1.12 -14.33 -6.04
CA LEU A 95 -0.02 -15.28 -6.12
C LEU A 95 0.94 -15.20 -4.92
N ALA A 96 1.32 -13.98 -4.53
CA ALA A 96 2.25 -13.73 -3.43
C ALA A 96 1.58 -13.92 -2.06
N GLY A 97 0.26 -13.74 -1.98
CA GLY A 97 -0.50 -13.84 -0.74
C GLY A 97 -0.16 -12.75 0.28
N ALA A 98 0.57 -11.70 -0.13
CA ALA A 98 1.01 -10.61 0.72
C ALA A 98 1.01 -9.31 -0.08
N CYS A 99 0.50 -8.23 0.51
CA CYS A 99 0.58 -6.89 -0.07
C CYS A 99 1.91 -6.22 0.33
N PRO A 100 2.30 -5.11 -0.32
CA PRO A 100 3.58 -4.46 -0.04
C PRO A 100 3.84 -4.13 1.42
N GLY A 101 2.83 -3.76 2.21
CA GLY A 101 3.00 -3.56 3.65
C GLY A 101 3.44 -4.84 4.39
N PRO A 102 2.59 -5.89 4.39
CA PRO A 102 2.92 -7.20 4.94
C PRO A 102 4.20 -7.82 4.41
N MET A 103 4.59 -7.62 3.14
CA MET A 103 5.85 -8.18 2.62
C MET A 103 7.06 -7.77 3.47
N TYR A 104 7.19 -6.49 3.81
CA TYR A 104 8.31 -6.00 4.64
C TYR A 104 8.19 -6.43 6.11
N ILE A 105 6.97 -6.57 6.62
CA ILE A 105 6.74 -6.99 8.00
C ILE A 105 7.00 -8.48 8.17
N LEU A 106 6.54 -9.32 7.23
CA LEU A 106 6.79 -10.75 7.21
C LEU A 106 8.30 -11.05 7.16
N LEU A 107 9.02 -10.27 6.37
CA LEU A 107 10.48 -10.31 6.37
C LEU A 107 11.06 -10.00 7.76
N GLY A 108 10.57 -8.94 8.41
CA GLY A 108 10.96 -8.57 9.78
C GLY A 108 10.60 -9.62 10.84
N THR A 109 9.56 -10.42 10.63
CA THR A 109 9.17 -11.54 11.51
C THR A 109 9.92 -12.85 11.21
N GLY A 110 10.86 -12.85 10.26
CA GLY A 110 11.72 -14.02 9.95
C GLY A 110 11.31 -14.84 8.72
N VAL A 111 10.33 -14.38 7.93
CA VAL A 111 9.92 -15.05 6.68
C VAL A 111 10.81 -14.61 5.53
N PHE A 112 12.01 -15.19 5.43
CA PHE A 112 13.02 -14.81 4.42
C PHE A 112 12.61 -15.10 2.97
N THR A 113 11.66 -16.00 2.73
CA THR A 113 11.08 -16.22 1.39
C THR A 113 10.45 -14.96 0.79
N MET A 114 10.03 -14.00 1.62
CA MET A 114 9.54 -12.70 1.16
C MET A 114 10.61 -11.85 0.47
N LEU A 115 11.92 -12.12 0.69
CA LEU A 115 13.00 -11.44 -0.05
C LEU A 115 12.89 -11.67 -1.55
N ILE A 116 12.50 -12.89 -1.95
CA ILE A 116 12.33 -13.24 -3.37
C ILE A 116 11.19 -12.41 -3.97
N VAL A 117 10.07 -12.33 -3.25
CA VAL A 117 8.89 -11.58 -3.68
C VAL A 117 9.19 -10.08 -3.74
N ILE A 118 9.87 -9.52 -2.73
CA ILE A 118 10.31 -8.13 -2.71
C ILE A 118 11.26 -7.86 -3.88
N GLY A 119 12.26 -8.73 -4.10
CA GLY A 119 13.19 -8.62 -5.23
C GLY A 119 12.48 -8.62 -6.58
N ALA A 120 11.55 -9.56 -6.79
CA ALA A 120 10.74 -9.63 -8.00
C ALA A 120 9.83 -8.41 -8.18
N ALA A 121 9.22 -7.91 -7.10
CA ALA A 121 8.38 -6.71 -7.13
C ALA A 121 9.19 -5.45 -7.47
N LEU A 122 10.40 -5.33 -6.93
CA LEU A 122 11.33 -4.23 -7.24
C LEU A 122 11.78 -4.29 -8.71
N LEU A 123 12.17 -5.49 -9.20
CA LEU A 123 12.53 -5.69 -10.60
C LEU A 123 11.36 -5.36 -11.54
N GLY A 124 10.16 -5.83 -11.24
CA GLY A 124 8.96 -5.53 -12.02
C GLY A 124 8.63 -4.04 -12.03
N THR A 125 8.77 -3.36 -10.89
CA THR A 125 8.55 -1.90 -10.79
C THR A 125 9.60 -1.13 -11.58
N PHE A 126 10.87 -1.55 -11.51
CA PHE A 126 11.97 -0.95 -12.26
C PHE A 126 11.78 -1.13 -13.77
N ALA A 127 11.48 -2.36 -14.21
CA ALA A 127 11.18 -2.66 -15.61
C ALA A 127 9.99 -1.85 -16.12
N TYR A 128 8.90 -1.76 -15.35
CA TYR A 128 7.77 -0.89 -15.70
C TYR A 128 8.19 0.58 -15.78
N GLY A 129 9.03 1.07 -14.87
CA GLY A 129 9.55 2.44 -14.88
C GLY A 129 10.32 2.77 -16.16
N VAL A 130 11.16 1.83 -16.65
CA VAL A 130 11.94 1.98 -17.89
C VAL A 130 11.05 1.85 -19.14
N LEU A 131 10.08 0.94 -19.13
CA LEU A 131 9.21 0.70 -20.28
C LEU A 131 8.02 1.67 -20.34
N LYS A 132 7.75 2.42 -19.28
CA LYS A 132 6.58 3.30 -19.16
C LYS A 132 6.43 4.15 -20.41
N ASP A 133 7.45 4.90 -20.81
CA ASP A 133 7.33 5.86 -21.92
C ASP A 133 7.03 5.21 -23.29
N LYS A 134 7.13 3.88 -23.40
CA LYS A 134 6.81 3.09 -24.60
C LYS A 134 5.45 2.38 -24.52
N LEU A 135 4.79 2.37 -23.37
CA LEU A 135 3.50 1.70 -23.18
C LEU A 135 2.34 2.63 -23.54
N PRO A 136 1.23 2.10 -24.08
CA PRO A 136 0.03 2.91 -24.32
C PRO A 136 -0.48 3.50 -23.00
N HIS A 137 -0.59 4.82 -22.96
CA HIS A 137 -1.05 5.61 -21.81
C HIS A 137 -2.44 6.17 -22.05
#